data_AF-A0A914G2J6-F1
#
_entry.id   AF-A0A914G2J6-F1
#
_cell.length_a   1.000
_cell.length_b   1.000
_cell.length_c   1.000
_cell.angle_alpha   90.00
_cell.angle_beta   90.00
_cell.angle_gamma   90.00
#
_symmetry.space_group_name_H-M   'P 1'
#
loop_
_entity.id
_entity.type
_entity.pdbx_description
1 polymer ?
#
loop_
_entity_poly.entity_id
_entity_poly.type
_entity_poly.pdbx_seq_one_letter_code
_entity_poly.pdbx_strand_id
1 'polypeptide(L)'
;ELRHGLKEEHVKEATTKFYSLIPHIKAIDHDLPLLNNPRIIDSKASMLNTLADIEIANRSIGEMILQHEYISRKDVIQRYYEKLNCRITIVDQTSETFQLIKEYAETNHRVTDNFKLEIINVFEIFRPDEEAAFKKEIGNIRLLWHGSRTVNFIGILSQGLHLPEKPRDLWFVALGDIDRKNNLDFEIIKPEESKHSVKGMGMYYPFREGYRTIDDNVTVPIGKLIKRQNVDDLLLDYNEYIVYSTEQIKIRYLVQVNIGKKGVTRKNGLIGGEAV
;
A
#
# COMPACT_ATOMS: atom_id res chain seq x y z
N GLU A 1 32.53 8.12 3.13
CA GLU A 1 33.20 7.40 2.03
C GLU A 1 32.19 6.53 1.32
N LEU A 2 31.86 6.85 0.07
CA LEU A 2 31.00 6.04 -0.81
C LEU A 2 31.70 4.69 -1.05
N ARG A 3 31.11 3.60 -0.53
CA ARG A 3 31.58 2.24 -0.82
C ARG A 3 31.53 2.02 -2.34
N HIS A 4 32.71 1.90 -2.96
CA HIS A 4 32.99 1.51 -4.34
C HIS A 4 31.88 1.78 -5.37
N GLY A 5 31.94 2.97 -5.98
CA GLY A 5 31.02 3.42 -7.02
C GLY A 5 30.97 2.48 -8.22
N LEU A 6 29.81 1.86 -8.43
CA LEU A 6 29.42 1.34 -9.73
C LEU A 6 29.48 2.51 -10.74
N LYS A 7 30.21 2.32 -11.84
CA LYS A 7 30.23 3.31 -12.93
C LYS A 7 28.81 3.50 -13.46
N GLU A 8 28.41 4.76 -13.69
CA GLU A 8 27.10 5.12 -14.22
C GLU A 8 26.77 4.36 -15.52
N GLU A 9 27.81 4.06 -16.31
CA GLU A 9 27.75 3.23 -17.51
C GLU A 9 27.23 1.81 -17.24
N HIS A 10 27.70 1.14 -16.19
CA HIS A 10 27.23 -0.19 -15.81
C HIS A 10 25.75 -0.17 -15.38
N VAL A 11 25.32 0.90 -14.70
CA VAL A 11 23.91 1.06 -14.30
C VAL A 11 23.02 1.27 -15.52
N LYS A 12 23.47 2.05 -16.51
CA LYS A 12 22.77 2.23 -17.80
C LYS A 12 22.69 0.94 -18.60
N GLU A 13 23.77 0.17 -18.65
CA GLU A 13 23.80 -1.12 -19.34
C GLU A 13 22.86 -2.13 -18.68
N ALA A 14 22.92 -2.28 -17.34
CA ALA A 14 22.03 -3.14 -16.59
C ALA A 14 20.55 -2.73 -16.72
N THR A 15 20.27 -1.42 -16.69
CA THR A 15 18.93 -0.87 -16.92
C THR A 15 18.40 -1.24 -18.31
N THR A 16 19.24 -1.04 -19.34
CA THR A 16 18.88 -1.34 -20.73
C THR A 16 18.59 -2.83 -20.89
N LYS A 17 19.45 -3.68 -20.32
CA LYS A 17 19.28 -5.13 -20.31
C LYS A 17 17.96 -5.54 -19.64
N PHE A 18 17.64 -4.97 -18.47
CA PHE A 18 16.38 -5.24 -17.78
C PHE A 18 15.16 -4.91 -18.66
N TYR A 19 15.12 -3.71 -19.24
CA TYR A 19 14.01 -3.28 -20.09
C TYR A 19 13.94 -3.99 -21.45
N SER A 20 15.05 -4.58 -21.92
CA SER A 20 15.03 -5.46 -23.10
C SER A 20 14.47 -6.84 -22.80
N LEU A 21 14.65 -7.34 -21.57
CA LEU A 21 14.16 -8.66 -21.16
C LEU A 21 12.68 -8.61 -20.74
N ILE A 22 12.27 -7.50 -20.14
CA ILE A 22 10.91 -7.32 -19.64
C ILE A 22 10.28 -6.16 -20.38
N PRO A 23 9.30 -6.41 -21.28
CA PRO A 23 8.62 -5.35 -21.99
C PRO A 23 7.90 -4.41 -21.02
N HIS A 24 8.10 -3.10 -21.21
CA HIS A 24 7.42 -2.06 -20.44
C HIS A 24 6.67 -1.13 -21.38
N ILE A 25 5.49 -0.68 -20.95
CA ILE A 25 4.74 0.35 -21.68
C ILE A 25 5.48 1.68 -21.49
N LYS A 26 6.02 2.23 -22.58
CA LYS A 26 6.52 3.60 -22.61
C LYS A 26 5.34 4.55 -22.83
N ALA A 27 5.22 5.58 -22.01
CA ALA A 27 4.38 6.71 -22.38
C ALA A 27 5.08 7.46 -23.53
N ILE A 28 4.30 8.00 -24.46
CA ILE A 28 4.80 8.59 -25.72
C ILE A 28 5.87 9.67 -25.48
N ASP A 29 5.84 10.35 -24.33
CA ASP A 29 6.77 11.43 -23.95
C ASP A 29 7.65 11.14 -22.71
N HIS A 30 7.77 9.88 -22.28
CA HIS A 30 8.63 9.54 -21.14
C HIS A 30 9.53 8.34 -21.41
N ASP A 31 10.84 8.57 -21.28
CA ASP A 31 11.84 7.51 -21.22
C ASP A 31 11.65 6.63 -19.98
N LEU A 32 12.07 5.38 -20.10
CA LEU A 32 12.03 4.45 -18.97
C LEU A 32 13.06 4.88 -17.91
N PRO A 33 12.69 4.86 -16.63
CA PRO A 33 13.54 5.40 -15.58
C PRO A 33 14.80 4.55 -15.39
N LEU A 34 15.93 5.21 -15.11
CA LEU A 34 17.18 4.51 -14.81
C LEU A 34 17.05 3.70 -13.50
N LEU A 35 17.54 2.46 -13.48
CA LEU A 35 17.55 1.62 -12.27
C LEU A 35 18.72 1.97 -11.34
N ASN A 36 18.81 3.24 -10.96
CA ASN A 36 19.91 3.77 -10.15
C ASN A 36 19.51 4.04 -8.69
N ASN A 37 18.28 3.71 -8.33
CA ASN A 37 17.72 3.97 -7.01
C ASN A 37 17.20 2.65 -6.42
N PRO A 38 17.61 2.28 -5.18
CA PRO A 38 17.08 1.12 -4.48
C PRO A 38 15.55 1.03 -4.50
N ARG A 39 14.83 2.16 -4.40
CA ARG A 39 13.36 2.20 -4.48
C ARG A 39 12.82 1.68 -5.82
N ILE A 40 13.48 2.05 -6.92
CA ILE A 40 13.06 1.60 -8.25
C ILE A 40 13.36 0.10 -8.37
N ILE A 41 14.50 -0.34 -7.85
CA ILE A 41 14.90 -1.75 -7.85
C ILE A 41 13.91 -2.60 -7.05
N ASP A 42 13.58 -2.22 -5.81
CA ASP A 42 12.60 -2.91 -4.95
C ASP A 42 11.23 -2.98 -5.62
N SER A 43 10.78 -1.88 -6.21
CA SER A 43 9.52 -1.85 -6.96
C SER A 43 9.54 -2.81 -8.16
N LYS A 44 10.65 -2.90 -8.89
CA LYS A 44 10.81 -3.85 -10.00
C LYS A 44 10.95 -5.29 -9.55
N ALA A 45 11.59 -5.55 -8.42
CA ALA A 45 11.65 -6.88 -7.81
C ALA A 45 10.25 -7.35 -7.36
N SER A 46 9.48 -6.47 -6.71
CA SER A 46 8.09 -6.75 -6.32
C SER A 46 7.19 -7.02 -7.54
N MET A 47 7.36 -6.25 -8.61
CA MET A 47 6.68 -6.49 -9.89
C MET A 47 7.03 -7.88 -10.46
N LEU A 48 8.29 -8.27 -10.43
CA LEU A 48 8.76 -9.58 -10.89
C LEU A 48 8.17 -10.73 -10.09
N ASN A 49 8.15 -10.63 -8.76
CA ASN A 49 7.52 -11.65 -7.90
C ASN A 49 6.03 -11.79 -8.21
N THR A 50 5.34 -10.66 -8.43
CA THR A 50 3.92 -10.67 -8.81
C THR A 50 3.70 -11.34 -10.17
N LEU A 51 4.58 -11.08 -11.15
CA LEU A 51 4.51 -11.75 -12.46
C LEU A 51 4.75 -13.26 -12.35
N ALA A 52 5.69 -13.69 -11.50
CA ALA A 52 5.94 -15.10 -11.25
C ALA A 52 4.72 -15.80 -10.62
N ASP A 53 4.06 -15.16 -9.66
CA ASP A 53 2.82 -15.69 -9.05
C ASP A 53 1.71 -15.85 -10.10
N ILE A 54 1.52 -14.84 -10.95
CA ILE A 54 0.53 -14.88 -12.05
C ILE A 54 0.88 -16.00 -13.03
N GLU A 55 2.16 -16.20 -13.35
CA GLU A 55 2.60 -17.27 -14.24
C GLU A 55 2.30 -18.65 -13.65
N ILE A 56 2.62 -18.89 -12.38
CA ILE A 56 2.32 -20.14 -11.68
C ILE A 56 0.80 -20.39 -11.67
N ALA A 57 0.00 -19.33 -11.46
CA ALA A 57 -1.44 -19.43 -11.52
C ALA A 57 -1.95 -19.82 -12.92
N ASN A 58 -1.45 -19.17 -13.96
CA ASN A 58 -1.79 -19.45 -15.35
C ASN A 58 -1.35 -20.84 -15.81
N ARG A 59 -0.16 -21.31 -15.42
CA ARG A 59 0.36 -22.63 -15.82
C ARG A 59 -0.54 -23.75 -15.31
N SER A 60 -0.96 -23.69 -14.04
CA SER A 60 -1.89 -24.68 -13.47
C SER A 60 -3.21 -24.74 -14.23
N ILE A 61 -3.70 -23.61 -14.75
CA ILE A 61 -4.93 -23.57 -15.56
C ILE A 61 -4.67 -24.14 -16.96
N GLY A 62 -3.55 -23.78 -17.58
CA GLY A 62 -3.15 -24.27 -18.89
C GLY A 62 -3.03 -25.79 -18.94
N GLU A 63 -2.40 -26.41 -17.93
CA GLU A 63 -2.25 -27.87 -17.81
C GLU A 63 -3.60 -28.60 -17.77
N MET A 64 -4.61 -28.01 -17.14
CA MET A 64 -5.93 -28.64 -16.99
C MET A 64 -6.82 -28.44 -18.21
N ILE A 65 -6.70 -27.30 -18.91
CA ILE A 65 -7.32 -27.12 -20.24
C ILE A 65 -6.81 -28.20 -21.21
N LEU A 66 -5.51 -28.52 -21.17
CA LEU A 66 -4.91 -29.57 -21.99
C LEU A 66 -5.44 -30.98 -21.65
N GLN A 67 -5.86 -31.21 -20.40
CA GLN A 67 -6.48 -32.45 -19.95
C GLN A 67 -7.95 -32.63 -20.39
N HIS A 68 -8.48 -31.70 -21.21
CA HIS A 68 -9.87 -31.72 -21.72
C HIS A 68 -10.93 -31.77 -20.60
N GLU A 69 -10.59 -31.34 -19.38
CA GLU A 69 -11.57 -31.14 -18.33
C GLU A 69 -12.45 -29.94 -18.71
N TYR A 70 -13.77 -30.11 -18.63
CA TYR A 70 -14.68 -28.98 -18.73
C TYR A 70 -14.58 -28.17 -17.43
N ILE A 71 -13.72 -27.15 -17.44
CA ILE A 71 -13.53 -26.27 -16.30
C ILE A 71 -14.46 -25.08 -16.46
N SER A 72 -15.41 -24.92 -15.54
CA SER A 72 -16.26 -23.73 -15.52
C SER A 72 -15.42 -22.50 -15.20
N ARG A 73 -15.82 -21.33 -15.72
CA ARG A 73 -15.24 -20.04 -15.30
C ARG A 73 -15.27 -19.86 -13.78
N LYS A 74 -16.32 -20.39 -13.12
CA LYS A 74 -16.44 -20.35 -11.66
C LYS A 74 -15.30 -21.10 -10.98
N ASP A 75 -14.91 -22.26 -11.50
CA ASP A 75 -13.85 -23.09 -10.95
C ASP A 75 -12.47 -22.43 -11.16
N VAL A 76 -12.27 -21.76 -12.30
CA VAL A 76 -11.05 -20.97 -12.56
C VAL A 76 -10.91 -19.84 -11.55
N ILE A 77 -11.98 -19.05 -11.33
CA ILE A 77 -11.98 -17.94 -10.36
C ILE A 77 -11.76 -18.47 -8.94
N GLN A 78 -12.43 -19.56 -8.59
CA GLN A 78 -12.29 -20.19 -7.28
C GLN A 78 -10.84 -20.61 -7.00
N ARG A 79 -10.15 -21.22 -7.98
CA ARG A 79 -8.74 -21.61 -7.84
C ARG A 79 -7.80 -20.41 -7.71
N TYR A 80 -8.05 -19.33 -8.46
CA TYR A 80 -7.30 -18.08 -8.28
C TYR A 80 -7.48 -17.52 -6.88
N TYR A 81 -8.71 -17.54 -6.38
CA TYR A 81 -9.04 -17.08 -5.04
C TYR A 81 -8.38 -17.94 -3.96
N GLU A 82 -8.38 -19.26 -4.11
CA GLU A 82 -7.69 -20.19 -3.20
C GLU A 82 -6.18 -19.93 -3.14
N LYS A 83 -5.55 -19.61 -4.29
CA LYS A 83 -4.12 -19.25 -4.35
C LYS A 83 -3.78 -17.95 -3.62
N LEU A 84 -4.75 -17.07 -3.36
CA LEU A 84 -4.51 -15.87 -2.57
C LEU A 84 -4.31 -16.19 -1.08
N ASN A 85 -4.67 -17.39 -0.60
CA ASN A 85 -4.63 -17.74 0.83
C ASN A 85 -5.23 -16.65 1.74
N CYS A 86 -6.31 -16.02 1.26
CA CYS A 86 -6.84 -14.79 1.80
C CYS A 86 -8.36 -14.82 1.68
N ARG A 87 -9.05 -14.57 2.79
CA ARG A 87 -10.51 -14.49 2.81
C ARG A 87 -10.93 -13.04 2.59
N ILE A 88 -11.74 -12.83 1.56
CA ILE A 88 -12.26 -11.53 1.14
C ILE A 88 -13.78 -11.56 1.28
N THR A 89 -14.34 -10.73 2.15
CA THR A 89 -15.78 -10.60 2.39
C THR A 89 -16.26 -9.20 2.05
N ILE A 90 -17.44 -9.08 1.41
CA ILE A 90 -18.01 -7.75 1.12
C ILE A 90 -18.55 -7.15 2.41
N VAL A 91 -18.18 -5.91 2.69
CA VAL A 91 -18.78 -5.12 3.78
C VAL A 91 -20.05 -4.47 3.27
N ASP A 92 -21.16 -4.67 3.98
CA ASP A 92 -22.43 -4.08 3.60
C ASP A 92 -22.38 -2.54 3.63
N GLN A 93 -22.93 -1.90 2.60
CA GLN A 93 -22.92 -0.45 2.46
C GLN A 93 -23.73 0.27 3.57
N THR A 94 -24.68 -0.43 4.20
CA THR A 94 -25.45 0.10 5.32
C THR A 94 -24.77 -0.09 6.68
N SER A 95 -23.68 -0.87 6.73
CA SER A 95 -22.96 -1.16 7.98
C SER A 95 -22.23 0.07 8.54
N GLU A 96 -22.08 0.10 9.87
CA GLU A 96 -21.28 1.12 10.57
C GLU A 96 -19.83 1.14 10.07
N THR A 97 -19.26 -0.02 9.77
CA THR A 97 -17.90 -0.16 9.22
C THR A 97 -17.75 0.56 7.88
N PHE A 98 -18.71 0.37 6.96
CA PHE A 98 -18.68 1.05 5.67
C PHE A 98 -18.79 2.56 5.84
N GLN A 99 -19.72 3.03 6.69
CA GLN A 99 -19.90 4.46 6.96
C GLN A 99 -18.66 5.07 7.62
N LEU A 100 -18.02 4.36 8.54
CA LEU A 100 -16.77 4.79 9.17
C LEU A 100 -15.65 4.96 8.15
N ILE A 101 -15.44 3.99 7.26
CA ILE A 101 -14.38 4.04 6.25
C ILE A 101 -14.66 5.16 5.24
N LYS A 102 -15.93 5.36 4.88
CA LYS A 102 -16.37 6.46 4.04
C LYS A 102 -16.11 7.82 4.69
N GLU A 103 -16.52 8.00 5.94
CA GLU A 103 -16.27 9.21 6.71
C GLU A 103 -14.76 9.48 6.86
N TYR A 104 -13.98 8.42 7.10
CA TYR A 104 -12.52 8.51 7.24
C TYR A 104 -11.86 8.99 5.93
N ALA A 105 -12.30 8.46 4.78
CA ALA A 105 -11.78 8.89 3.47
C ALA A 105 -12.20 10.33 3.13
N GLU A 106 -13.45 10.71 3.41
CA GLU A 106 -13.98 12.04 3.11
C GLU A 106 -13.36 13.13 4.01
N THR A 107 -13.17 12.83 5.30
CA THR A 107 -12.64 13.81 6.27
C THR A 107 -11.15 14.07 6.08
N ASN A 108 -10.40 13.05 5.65
CA ASN A 108 -8.97 13.16 5.39
C ASN A 108 -8.64 13.42 3.91
N HIS A 109 -9.65 13.69 3.08
CA HIS A 109 -9.45 14.10 1.69
C HIS A 109 -8.82 15.50 1.63
N ARG A 110 -7.80 15.69 0.80
CA ARG A 110 -7.06 16.94 0.73
C ARG A 110 -7.91 18.02 0.04
N VAL A 111 -7.99 19.21 0.64
CA VAL A 111 -8.75 20.35 0.10
C VAL A 111 -8.23 20.79 -1.29
N THR A 112 -6.96 20.58 -1.59
CA THR A 112 -6.31 20.91 -2.87
C THR A 112 -6.41 19.81 -3.93
N ASP A 113 -7.12 18.70 -3.67
CA ASP A 113 -7.29 17.66 -4.68
C ASP A 113 -8.27 18.10 -5.77
N ASN A 114 -7.74 18.16 -7.00
CA ASN A 114 -8.51 18.36 -8.24
C ASN A 114 -9.34 17.12 -8.62
N PHE A 115 -9.29 16.07 -7.81
CA PHE A 115 -10.05 14.85 -7.99
C PHE A 115 -11.05 14.64 -6.85
N LYS A 116 -12.17 14.02 -7.20
CA LYS A 116 -13.18 13.53 -6.29
C LYS A 116 -12.94 12.05 -6.08
N LEU A 117 -12.79 11.64 -4.83
CA LEU A 117 -12.74 10.25 -4.42
C LEU A 117 -14.16 9.81 -4.04
N GLU A 118 -14.61 8.69 -4.61
CA GLU A 118 -15.89 8.07 -4.31
C GLU A 118 -15.63 6.61 -3.94
N ILE A 119 -15.97 6.21 -2.72
CA ILE A 119 -15.90 4.81 -2.31
C ILE A 119 -17.04 4.03 -2.98
N ILE A 120 -16.70 2.99 -3.71
CA ILE A 120 -17.66 2.09 -4.37
C ILE A 120 -17.98 0.92 -3.44
N ASN A 121 -16.93 0.19 -3.03
CA ASN A 121 -17.06 -1.02 -2.23
C ASN A 121 -15.96 -1.06 -1.16
N VAL A 122 -16.28 -1.68 -0.04
CA VAL A 122 -15.31 -2.05 0.98
C VAL A 122 -15.35 -3.56 1.12
N PHE A 123 -14.18 -4.17 1.14
CA PHE A 123 -14.03 -5.60 1.41
C PHE A 123 -13.25 -5.75 2.71
N GLU A 124 -13.75 -6.60 3.59
CA GLU A 124 -13.02 -7.07 4.76
C GLU A 124 -12.06 -8.18 4.32
N ILE A 125 -10.82 -8.07 4.78
CA ILE A 125 -9.73 -8.97 4.44
C ILE A 125 -9.32 -9.72 5.69
N PHE A 126 -9.12 -11.02 5.54
CA PHE A 126 -8.62 -11.90 6.59
C PHE A 126 -7.55 -12.83 6.02
N ARG A 127 -6.32 -12.65 6.49
CA ARG A 127 -5.16 -13.49 6.18
C ARG A 127 -4.77 -14.28 7.44
N PRO A 128 -4.89 -15.61 7.46
CA PRO A 128 -4.59 -16.42 8.65
C PRO A 128 -3.17 -16.22 9.16
N ASP A 129 -2.20 -16.13 8.26
CA ASP A 129 -0.78 -15.98 8.60
C ASP A 129 -0.51 -14.62 9.29
N GLU A 130 -1.13 -13.54 8.80
CA GLU A 130 -1.04 -12.22 9.44
C GLU A 130 -1.77 -12.18 10.78
N GLU A 131 -2.94 -12.82 10.89
CA GLU A 131 -3.67 -12.92 12.16
C GLU A 131 -2.83 -13.56 13.27
N ALA A 132 -2.11 -14.64 12.93
CA ALA A 132 -1.26 -15.35 13.87
C ALA A 132 0.03 -14.58 14.19
N ALA A 133 0.60 -13.86 13.22
CA ALA A 133 1.85 -13.13 13.36
C ALA A 133 1.71 -11.72 13.97
N PHE A 134 0.50 -11.14 13.96
CA PHE A 134 0.28 -9.75 14.34
C PHE A 134 0.55 -9.49 15.83
N LYS A 135 1.59 -8.70 16.12
CA LYS A 135 2.05 -8.37 17.47
C LYS A 135 1.21 -7.29 18.13
N LYS A 136 -0.04 -7.62 18.46
CA LYS A 136 -1.00 -6.71 19.12
C LYS A 136 -0.51 -6.21 20.49
N GLU A 137 0.32 -6.98 21.17
CA GLU A 137 0.92 -6.67 22.47
C GLU A 137 1.85 -5.45 22.45
N ILE A 138 2.37 -5.07 21.28
CA ILE A 138 3.14 -3.84 21.10
C ILE A 138 2.27 -2.60 21.40
N GLY A 139 0.95 -2.69 21.20
CA GLY A 139 0.00 -1.60 21.48
C GLY A 139 0.05 -0.45 20.49
N ASN A 140 -0.71 0.62 20.77
CA ASN A 140 -0.90 1.77 19.88
C ASN A 140 -1.27 1.34 18.44
N ILE A 141 -2.29 0.51 18.34
CA ILE A 141 -2.76 -0.05 17.08
C ILE A 141 -3.62 0.99 16.36
N ARG A 142 -3.30 1.28 15.10
CA ARG A 142 -4.04 2.26 14.30
C ARG A 142 -4.42 1.74 12.93
N LEU A 143 -5.58 2.18 12.42
CA LEU A 143 -5.99 2.00 11.02
C LEU A 143 -5.48 3.20 10.17
N LEU A 144 -4.49 3.01 9.29
CA LEU A 144 -3.76 4.10 8.58
C LEU A 144 -4.06 4.20 7.06
N TRP A 145 -3.34 4.99 6.19
CA TRP A 145 -3.40 4.92 4.69
C TRP A 145 -2.25 4.48 3.72
N HIS A 146 -2.46 3.45 2.85
CA HIS A 146 -1.55 2.76 1.88
C HIS A 146 -2.23 2.66 0.51
N GLY A 147 -1.67 3.35 -0.46
CA GLY A 147 -1.96 3.11 -1.86
C GLY A 147 -0.89 2.20 -2.46
N SER A 148 -1.31 1.20 -3.24
CA SER A 148 -0.44 0.48 -4.15
C SER A 148 -1.04 0.48 -5.54
N ARG A 149 -0.25 0.19 -6.57
CA ARG A 149 -0.79 0.02 -7.93
C ARG A 149 -1.66 -1.24 -7.98
N THR A 150 -2.75 -1.20 -8.74
CA THR A 150 -3.72 -2.30 -8.85
C THR A 150 -3.07 -3.65 -9.18
N VAL A 151 -2.02 -3.65 -10.01
CA VAL A 151 -1.26 -4.85 -10.37
C VAL A 151 -0.59 -5.54 -9.19
N ASN A 152 -0.21 -4.79 -8.15
CA ASN A 152 0.49 -5.33 -6.98
C ASN A 152 -0.45 -6.00 -5.97
N PHE A 153 -1.77 -5.77 -6.06
CA PHE A 153 -2.71 -6.30 -5.07
C PHE A 153 -2.79 -7.83 -5.07
N ILE A 154 -2.50 -8.49 -6.19
CA ILE A 154 -2.42 -9.95 -6.21
C ILE A 154 -1.29 -10.40 -5.26
N GLY A 155 -0.09 -9.84 -5.40
CA GLY A 155 1.05 -10.15 -4.53
C GLY A 155 0.83 -9.73 -3.07
N ILE A 156 0.23 -8.56 -2.83
CA ILE A 156 -0.09 -8.09 -1.47
C ILE A 156 -1.12 -9.01 -0.80
N LEU A 157 -2.15 -9.43 -1.54
CA LEU A 157 -3.19 -10.29 -0.98
C LEU A 157 -2.73 -11.73 -0.82
N SER A 158 -1.77 -12.22 -1.62
CA SER A 158 -1.22 -13.58 -1.51
C SER A 158 -0.11 -13.70 -0.47
N GLN A 159 0.85 -12.77 -0.48
CA GLN A 159 2.07 -12.84 0.33
C GLN A 159 2.09 -11.85 1.51
N GLY A 160 1.17 -10.89 1.53
CA GLY A 160 1.20 -9.79 2.48
C GLY A 160 2.07 -8.64 1.98
N LEU A 161 2.22 -7.61 2.82
CA LEU A 161 3.19 -6.56 2.51
C LEU A 161 4.61 -7.06 2.72
N HIS A 162 5.45 -6.66 1.78
CA HIS A 162 6.88 -6.69 1.96
C HIS A 162 7.33 -5.31 2.46
N LEU A 163 8.17 -5.28 3.49
CA LEU A 163 8.82 -4.06 3.90
C LEU A 163 9.72 -3.58 2.75
N PRO A 164 9.50 -2.38 2.19
CA PRO A 164 10.51 -1.77 1.34
C PRO A 164 11.69 -1.34 2.24
N GLU A 165 12.86 -1.03 1.67
CA GLU A 165 13.91 -0.36 2.45
C GLU A 165 13.43 1.02 3.02
N LYS A 166 12.27 1.54 2.58
CA LYS A 166 11.54 2.68 3.18
C LYS A 166 10.00 2.57 3.08
N PRO A 167 9.24 2.66 4.17
CA PRO A 167 7.78 2.39 4.19
C PRO A 167 6.88 3.65 4.13
N ARG A 168 5.63 3.48 3.65
CA ARG A 168 4.51 4.48 3.65
C ARG A 168 3.14 3.77 3.52
N ASP A 169 2.16 3.93 4.45
CA ASP A 169 1.19 2.82 4.74
C ASP A 169 -0.24 3.05 5.41
N LEU A 170 -1.25 2.14 5.10
CA LEU A 170 -2.68 1.83 5.51
C LEU A 170 -2.63 0.38 5.95
N TRP A 171 -2.63 0.15 7.25
CA TRP A 171 -2.84 -1.18 7.81
C TRP A 171 -3.38 -0.99 9.22
N PHE A 172 -3.73 -2.09 9.90
CA PHE A 172 -3.50 -2.08 11.33
C PHE A 172 -2.01 -2.10 11.56
N VAL A 173 -1.53 -0.97 12.05
CA VAL A 173 -0.13 -0.80 12.37
C VAL A 173 -0.01 -0.77 13.88
N ALA A 174 0.61 -1.81 14.44
CA ALA A 174 1.03 -1.84 15.84
C ALA A 174 2.26 -0.94 15.98
N LEU A 175 2.02 0.34 16.22
CA LEU A 175 3.08 1.35 16.22
C LEU A 175 3.94 1.29 17.49
N GLY A 176 3.37 0.81 18.61
CA GLY A 176 4.02 0.86 19.91
C GLY A 176 4.52 2.25 20.26
N ASP A 177 5.69 2.30 20.90
CA ASP A 177 6.41 3.54 21.12
C ASP A 177 6.95 4.13 19.81
N ILE A 178 6.50 5.35 19.51
CA ILE A 178 6.81 6.09 18.29
C ILE A 178 8.00 7.02 18.51
N ASP A 179 8.99 6.92 17.62
CA ASP A 179 10.02 7.93 17.40
C ASP A 179 9.49 9.01 16.44
N ARG A 180 9.52 10.29 16.82
CA ARG A 180 8.95 11.40 16.03
C ARG A 180 10.04 12.20 15.36
N LYS A 181 9.97 12.35 14.04
CA LYS A 181 10.96 13.11 13.26
C LYS A 181 10.32 14.18 12.41
N ASN A 182 10.91 15.39 12.46
CA ASN A 182 10.44 16.57 11.72
C ASN A 182 10.85 16.49 10.23
N ASN A 183 11.99 15.87 9.96
CA ASN A 183 12.47 15.58 8.61
C ASN A 183 12.75 14.07 8.49
N LEU A 184 12.21 13.45 7.45
CA LEU A 184 12.62 12.11 7.02
C LEU A 184 13.72 12.27 5.97
N ASP A 185 14.98 12.41 6.39
CA ASP A 185 16.10 12.40 5.45
C ASP A 185 16.12 11.10 4.63
N PHE A 186 16.65 11.17 3.41
CA PHE A 186 16.71 10.03 2.49
C PHE A 186 17.68 8.91 2.94
N GLU A 187 18.05 8.82 4.21
CA GLU A 187 18.73 7.65 4.78
C GLU A 187 17.71 6.76 5.50
N ILE A 188 18.02 5.47 5.67
CA ILE A 188 17.14 4.55 6.39
C ILE A 188 17.17 4.97 7.87
N ILE A 189 16.18 5.75 8.25
CA ILE A 189 15.96 6.12 9.65
C ILE A 189 15.58 4.83 10.35
N LYS A 190 16.44 4.32 11.24
CA LYS A 190 16.02 3.32 12.22
C LYS A 190 15.36 4.05 13.40
N PRO A 191 14.41 3.41 14.08
CA PRO A 191 13.87 3.97 15.30
C PRO A 191 14.98 4.10 16.34
N GLU A 192 14.92 5.12 17.20
CA GLU A 192 15.76 5.19 18.40
C GLU A 192 15.67 3.90 19.23
N GLU A 193 16.73 3.59 19.97
CA GLU A 193 16.76 2.42 20.86
C GLU A 193 15.55 2.47 21.82
N SER A 194 14.81 1.35 21.94
CA SER A 194 13.49 1.18 22.60
C SER A 194 12.22 1.57 21.81
N LYS A 195 12.34 2.17 20.61
CA LYS A 195 11.17 2.53 19.80
C LYS A 195 10.82 1.44 18.78
N HIS A 196 9.52 1.33 18.46
CA HIS A 196 8.98 0.26 17.62
C HIS A 196 8.60 0.75 16.22
N SER A 197 8.38 2.06 16.06
CA SER A 197 8.01 2.67 14.78
C SER A 197 8.50 4.11 14.70
N VAL A 198 8.55 4.64 13.47
CA VAL A 198 8.84 6.05 13.21
C VAL A 198 7.56 6.73 12.71
N LYS A 199 7.35 7.95 13.19
CA LYS A 199 6.36 8.88 12.64
C LYS A 199 7.07 10.08 12.03
N GLY A 200 6.98 10.18 10.71
CA GLY A 200 7.28 11.42 10.00
C GLY A 200 6.21 12.45 10.33
N MET A 201 6.63 13.61 10.82
CA MET A 201 5.73 14.69 11.21
C MET A 201 5.38 15.53 9.98
N GLY A 202 4.10 15.52 9.60
CA GLY A 202 3.61 16.36 8.51
C GLY A 202 3.04 17.70 8.97
N MET A 203 3.01 18.67 8.07
CA MET A 203 2.40 19.98 8.27
C MET A 203 0.91 19.87 8.66
N TYR A 204 0.20 18.94 8.04
CA TYR A 204 -1.20 18.65 8.30
C TYR A 204 -1.35 17.31 9.04
N TYR A 205 -2.27 17.27 10.00
CA TYR A 205 -2.56 16.05 10.76
C TYR A 205 -4.02 15.99 11.20
N PRO A 206 -4.58 14.79 11.35
CA PRO A 206 -5.94 14.63 11.84
C PRO A 206 -5.99 15.01 13.33
N PHE A 207 -6.93 15.89 13.69
CA PHE A 207 -7.11 16.35 15.05
C PHE A 207 -7.58 15.23 15.99
N ARG A 208 -6.96 15.11 17.16
CA ARG A 208 -7.12 13.94 18.04
C ARG A 208 -8.52 13.78 18.62
N GLU A 209 -9.25 14.86 18.85
CA GLU A 209 -10.62 14.79 19.38
C GLU A 209 -11.59 14.08 18.43
N GLY A 210 -11.27 14.03 17.13
CA GLY A 210 -12.06 13.29 16.15
C GLY A 210 -11.63 11.83 15.96
N TYR A 211 -10.70 11.32 16.76
CA TYR A 211 -10.29 9.91 16.65
C TYR A 211 -11.41 9.02 17.19
N ARG A 212 -11.63 7.89 16.53
CA ARG A 212 -12.56 6.87 16.99
C ARG A 212 -11.81 5.61 17.35
N THR A 213 -12.32 4.87 18.31
CA THR A 213 -11.83 3.53 18.63
C THR A 213 -12.83 2.52 18.10
N ILE A 214 -12.34 1.54 17.35
CA ILE A 214 -13.10 0.38 16.93
C ILE A 214 -12.59 -0.86 17.66
N ASP A 215 -13.15 -2.03 17.33
CA ASP A 215 -12.82 -3.35 17.88
C ASP A 215 -11.34 -3.51 18.26
N ASP A 216 -11.09 -4.17 19.39
CA ASP A 216 -9.75 -4.49 19.89
C ASP A 216 -8.84 -3.26 20.16
N ASN A 217 -9.42 -2.15 20.62
CA ASN A 217 -8.71 -0.90 20.95
C ASN A 217 -7.95 -0.28 19.77
N VAL A 218 -8.40 -0.56 18.55
CA VAL A 218 -7.83 0.03 17.34
C VAL A 218 -8.28 1.48 17.21
N THR A 219 -7.32 2.38 17.04
CA THR A 219 -7.60 3.80 16.82
C THR A 219 -7.70 4.13 15.32
N VAL A 220 -8.79 4.77 14.92
CA VAL A 220 -9.00 5.33 13.57
C VAL A 220 -8.85 6.85 13.63
N PRO A 221 -7.85 7.45 12.97
CA PRO A 221 -7.57 8.88 13.04
C PRO A 221 -8.43 9.69 12.05
N ILE A 222 -9.76 9.65 12.26
CA ILE A 222 -10.79 10.24 11.38
C ILE A 222 -10.94 11.76 11.56
N GLY A 223 -10.29 12.35 12.55
CA GLY A 223 -10.45 13.79 12.84
C GLY A 223 -10.03 14.71 11.70
N LYS A 224 -10.69 15.88 11.61
CA LYS A 224 -10.41 16.90 10.59
C LYS A 224 -8.92 17.25 10.54
N LEU A 225 -8.41 17.40 9.33
CA LEU A 225 -7.04 17.83 9.10
C LEU A 225 -6.85 19.28 9.57
N ILE A 226 -5.88 19.47 10.45
CA ILE A 226 -5.46 20.79 10.93
C ILE A 226 -3.99 21.03 10.58
N LYS A 227 -3.65 22.28 10.26
CA LYS A 227 -2.29 22.71 10.02
C LYS A 227 -1.57 22.93 11.35
N ARG A 228 -0.35 22.43 11.49
CA ARG A 228 0.53 22.72 12.64
C ARG A 228 0.93 24.19 12.65
N GLN A 229 1.22 24.70 13.84
CA GLN A 229 1.93 25.96 14.02
C GLN A 229 3.44 25.69 13.91
N ASN A 230 4.20 26.63 13.33
CA ASN A 230 5.64 26.53 13.08
C ASN A 230 6.02 25.29 12.26
N VAL A 231 5.84 25.37 10.94
CA VAL A 231 6.06 24.25 10.00
C VAL A 231 7.33 24.41 9.15
N ASP A 232 8.15 25.41 9.45
CA ASP A 232 9.30 25.79 8.60
C ASP A 232 10.38 24.69 8.55
N ASP A 233 10.39 23.79 9.53
CA ASP A 233 11.30 22.64 9.64
C ASP A 233 10.68 21.31 9.18
N LEU A 234 9.42 21.31 8.72
CA LEU A 234 8.71 20.11 8.26
C LEU A 234 8.76 19.99 6.74
N LEU A 235 9.22 18.85 6.24
CA LEU A 235 9.26 18.57 4.80
C LEU A 235 8.05 17.77 4.28
N LEU A 236 7.29 17.16 5.17
CA LEU A 236 6.14 16.33 4.80
C LEU A 236 4.85 17.17 4.87
N ASP A 237 3.99 17.05 3.86
CA ASP A 237 2.66 17.63 3.94
C ASP A 237 1.80 16.94 5.02
N TYR A 238 1.91 15.61 5.14
CA TYR A 238 1.09 14.79 6.05
C TYR A 238 1.95 13.86 6.89
N ASN A 239 1.38 13.35 7.99
CA ASN A 239 2.12 12.37 8.78
C ASN A 239 2.31 11.08 7.97
N GLU A 240 3.53 10.57 7.97
CA GLU A 240 3.85 9.22 7.50
C GLU A 240 4.16 8.33 8.70
N TYR A 241 3.80 7.05 8.61
CA TYR A 241 4.04 6.06 9.64
C TYR A 241 4.84 4.90 9.05
N ILE A 242 5.87 4.50 9.79
CA ILE A 242 6.91 3.60 9.32
C ILE A 242 7.10 2.52 10.37
N VAL A 243 6.91 1.27 9.97
CA VAL A 243 7.24 0.08 10.78
C VAL A 243 8.34 -0.72 10.13
N TYR A 244 8.99 -1.56 10.93
CA TYR A 244 10.22 -2.28 10.55
C TYR A 244 10.08 -3.80 10.67
N SER A 245 8.88 -4.28 10.98
CA SER A 245 8.51 -5.69 10.97
C SER A 245 7.16 -5.88 10.28
N THR A 246 7.05 -6.89 9.43
CA THR A 246 5.76 -7.31 8.84
C THR A 246 4.78 -7.80 9.90
N GLU A 247 5.26 -8.24 11.06
CA GLU A 247 4.44 -8.66 12.21
C GLU A 247 3.74 -7.47 12.90
N GLN A 248 4.12 -6.23 12.59
CA GLN A 248 3.42 -5.02 13.06
C GLN A 248 2.27 -4.63 12.12
N ILE A 249 2.07 -5.37 11.03
CA ILE A 249 1.16 -5.04 9.94
C ILE A 249 0.10 -6.13 9.83
N LYS A 250 -1.16 -5.72 9.67
CA LYS A 250 -2.26 -6.61 9.34
C LYS A 250 -3.25 -5.92 8.40
N ILE A 251 -3.54 -6.55 7.26
CA ILE A 251 -4.56 -6.07 6.32
C ILE A 251 -5.93 -6.27 6.95
N ARG A 252 -6.73 -5.20 6.95
CA ARG A 252 -8.12 -5.29 7.43
C ARG A 252 -9.16 -5.02 6.35
N TYR A 253 -8.96 -3.98 5.56
CA TYR A 253 -9.93 -3.57 4.56
C TYR A 253 -9.25 -3.29 3.22
N LEU A 254 -9.89 -3.74 2.15
CA LEU A 254 -9.60 -3.34 0.79
C LEU A 254 -10.71 -2.41 0.32
N VAL A 255 -10.35 -1.20 -0.12
CA VAL A 255 -11.33 -0.17 -0.52
C VAL A 255 -11.25 0.02 -2.03
N GLN A 256 -12.36 -0.24 -2.70
CA GLN A 256 -12.53 0.11 -4.11
C GLN A 256 -12.98 1.56 -4.22
N VAL A 257 -12.18 2.38 -4.88
CA VAL A 257 -12.46 3.79 -5.09
C VAL A 257 -12.61 4.12 -6.57
N ASN A 258 -13.45 5.10 -6.86
CA ASN A 258 -13.54 5.79 -8.13
C ASN A 258 -12.87 7.16 -7.97
N ILE A 259 -11.97 7.49 -8.89
CA ILE A 259 -11.23 8.76 -8.89
C ILE A 259 -11.64 9.53 -10.15
N GLY A 260 -12.47 10.56 -9.95
CA GLY A 260 -12.92 11.44 -11.04
C GLY A 260 -12.20 12.79 -10.99
N LYS A 261 -11.78 13.35 -12.13
CA LYS A 261 -11.37 14.76 -12.19
C LYS A 261 -12.61 15.65 -12.00
N LYS A 262 -12.50 16.72 -11.20
CA LYS A 262 -13.57 17.73 -11.11
C LYS A 262 -13.85 18.27 -12.53
N GLY A 263 -15.07 18.03 -13.04
CA GLY A 263 -15.56 18.57 -14.31
C GLY A 263 -15.41 17.71 -15.57
N VAL A 264 -14.99 16.44 -15.51
CA VAL A 264 -14.93 15.54 -16.69
C VAL A 264 -15.53 14.16 -16.41
N THR A 265 -16.36 13.68 -17.33
CA THR A 265 -17.12 12.41 -17.26
C THR A 265 -16.23 11.16 -17.40
N ARG A 266 -16.74 10.06 -16.82
CA ARG A 266 -16.10 8.81 -16.34
C ARG A 266 -15.16 8.03 -17.29
N LYS A 267 -14.17 7.35 -16.68
CA LYS A 267 -13.67 6.01 -17.08
C LYS A 267 -13.74 5.08 -15.87
N ASN A 268 -14.25 3.86 -16.05
CA ASN A 268 -14.21 2.81 -15.03
C ASN A 268 -12.77 2.31 -14.86
N GLY A 269 -12.28 2.27 -13.62
CA GLY A 269 -11.00 1.67 -13.25
C GLY A 269 -10.96 1.34 -11.76
N LEU A 270 -10.24 0.29 -11.40
CA LEU A 270 -9.73 0.07 -10.05
C LEU A 270 -8.38 0.80 -9.98
N ILE A 271 -8.29 1.86 -9.18
CA ILE A 271 -7.02 2.55 -8.93
C ILE A 271 -6.80 2.56 -7.42
N GLY A 272 -5.86 1.74 -6.96
CA GLY A 272 -4.99 2.18 -5.88
C GLY A 272 -4.09 3.27 -6.46
N GLY A 273 -4.31 4.49 -6.01
CA GLY A 273 -3.72 5.70 -6.58
C GLY A 273 -2.44 6.06 -5.86
N GLU A 274 -1.41 6.38 -6.64
CA GLU A 274 -0.29 7.19 -6.17
C GLU A 274 -0.84 8.53 -5.69
N ALA A 275 -0.82 8.73 -4.37
CA ALA A 275 -0.71 10.06 -3.81
C ALA A 275 0.79 10.35 -3.68
N VAL A 276 1.20 11.49 -4.23
CA VAL A 276 2.57 12.04 -4.11
C VAL A 276 2.97 12.13 -2.64
#